data_AF-A0A919FMP3-F1
#
_entry.id   AF-A0A919FMP3-F1
#
_cell.length_a   1.000
_cell.length_b   1.000
_cell.length_c   1.000
_cell.angle_alpha   90.00
_cell.angle_beta   90.00
_cell.angle_gamma   90.00
#
_symmetry.space_group_name_H-M   'P 1'
#
loop_
_entity.id
_entity.type
_entity.pdbx_description
1 polymer ?
#
loop_
_entity_poly.entity_id
_entity_poly.type
_entity_poly.pdbx_seq_one_letter_code
_entity_poly.pdbx_strand_id
1 'polypeptide(L)'
;MSDPRPVLDDLRAESDELDRLVSGLSAPQWAAATPAPGWTVAHQIAHLAWTDRAALLAATDPDGFAAEVEKAATAPDSYVDDAAEAGAVLVSAELVARWRAGREELQRVLREAPADARFPWYGPPLSVAGVATGRLMETWAHGQDVADALGVARTPTERLRHVVRMGVGARDFSYALRGLRPPAEQFRVELTGPSGEVWAHGPEDAAQRVTGSALDFCLLATQRAHRADVDVHAEGPDAEQWLGIAQAFAGPPGAGRPPAPGPAADGEPAPGPAPAPGPVPVPVPGMVAGADDAADAGRVPETGRASEAGPVPDGGGAPRRGRATGRGPAR
;
A
#
# COMPACT_ATOMS: atom_id res chain seq x y z
N MET A 1 -3.66 -7.03 16.46
CA MET A 1 -3.43 -5.97 15.46
C MET A 1 -2.04 -5.39 15.67
N SER A 2 -1.30 -5.16 14.58
CA SER A 2 0.04 -4.55 14.65
C SER A 2 -0.06 -3.10 15.15
N ASP A 3 0.93 -2.65 15.92
CA ASP A 3 1.06 -1.26 16.34
C ASP A 3 1.17 -0.34 15.11
N PRO A 4 0.30 0.68 14.93
CA PRO A 4 0.34 1.59 13.79
C PRO A 4 1.42 2.68 13.92
N ARG A 5 2.04 2.86 15.09
CA ARG A 5 2.99 3.97 15.31
C ARG A 5 4.21 3.94 14.37
N PRO A 6 4.85 2.79 14.09
CA PRO A 6 5.98 2.76 13.16
C PRO A 6 5.62 3.20 11.74
N VAL A 7 4.47 2.77 11.20
CA VAL A 7 4.03 3.20 9.86
C VAL A 7 3.66 4.68 9.82
N LEU A 8 3.12 5.22 10.92
CA LEU A 8 2.87 6.64 11.06
C LEU A 8 4.18 7.46 11.09
N ASP A 9 5.22 6.97 11.79
CA ASP A 9 6.55 7.59 11.79
C ASP A 9 7.15 7.59 10.37
N ASP A 10 7.03 6.47 9.66
CA ASP A 10 7.52 6.34 8.29
C ASP A 10 6.73 7.21 7.29
N LEU A 11 5.40 7.32 7.43
CA LEU A 11 4.57 8.23 6.62
C LEU A 11 5.05 9.68 6.78
N ARG A 12 5.33 10.10 8.01
CA ARG A 12 5.87 11.44 8.27
C ARG A 12 7.22 11.64 7.59
N ALA A 13 8.14 10.69 7.76
CA ALA A 13 9.48 10.77 7.17
C ALA A 13 9.44 10.80 5.62
N GLU A 14 8.55 10.01 5.00
CA GLU A 14 8.32 10.01 3.56
C GLU A 14 7.76 11.36 3.08
N SER A 15 6.79 11.91 3.82
CA SER A 15 6.20 13.22 3.54
C SER A 15 7.22 14.36 3.67
N ASP A 16 8.11 14.29 4.66
CA ASP A 16 9.19 15.26 4.87
C ASP A 16 10.24 15.21 3.75
N GLU A 17 10.49 14.04 3.16
CA GLU A 17 11.37 13.91 2.00
C GLU A 17 10.78 14.59 0.77
N LEU A 18 9.51 14.33 0.46
CA LEU A 18 8.81 15.00 -0.64
C LEU A 18 8.69 16.51 -0.40
N ASP A 19 8.45 16.93 0.85
CA ASP A 19 8.40 18.34 1.20
C ASP A 19 9.70 19.08 0.92
N ARG A 20 10.84 18.46 1.23
CA ARG A 20 12.16 19.00 0.88
C ARG A 20 12.36 19.10 -0.63
N LEU A 21 11.88 18.11 -1.39
CA LEU A 21 12.00 18.10 -2.86
C LEU A 21 11.21 19.24 -3.51
N VAL A 22 10.02 19.57 -2.99
CA VAL A 22 9.19 20.65 -3.53
C VAL A 22 9.48 22.03 -2.92
N SER A 23 10.21 22.06 -1.80
CA SER A 23 10.61 23.30 -1.15
C SER A 23 11.61 24.07 -2.01
N GLY A 24 11.21 25.27 -2.45
CA GLY A 24 12.08 26.16 -3.23
C GLY A 24 12.03 25.93 -4.74
N LEU A 25 11.12 25.08 -5.23
CA LEU A 25 10.87 24.98 -6.67
C LEU A 25 10.37 26.31 -7.25
N SER A 26 10.90 26.65 -8.42
CA SER A 26 10.45 27.78 -9.23
C SER A 26 9.08 27.52 -9.87
N ALA A 27 8.40 28.58 -10.32
CA ALA A 27 7.12 28.43 -11.02
C ALA A 27 7.19 27.50 -12.27
N PRO A 28 8.24 27.57 -13.11
CA PRO A 28 8.39 26.59 -14.21
C PRO A 28 8.54 25.14 -13.74
N GLN A 29 9.20 24.89 -12.60
CA GLN A 29 9.32 23.54 -12.05
C GLN A 29 7.99 23.02 -11.50
N TRP A 30 7.18 23.88 -10.89
CA TRP A 30 5.81 23.53 -10.49
C TRP A 30 4.90 23.20 -11.68
N ALA A 31 5.12 23.86 -12.81
CA ALA A 31 4.41 23.62 -14.06
C ALA A 31 5.00 22.47 -14.90
N ALA A 32 6.10 21.85 -14.47
CA ALA A 32 6.73 20.77 -15.21
C ALA A 32 5.78 19.56 -15.29
N ALA A 33 5.63 19.01 -16.50
CA ALA A 33 4.86 17.81 -16.73
C ALA A 33 5.55 16.61 -16.05
N THR A 34 4.74 15.77 -15.41
CA THR A 34 5.21 14.51 -14.84
C THR A 34 4.98 13.36 -15.82
N PRO A 35 5.52 12.16 -15.55
CA PRO A 35 5.18 10.97 -16.33
C PRO A 35 3.69 10.58 -16.27
N ALA A 36 2.93 11.08 -15.29
CA ALA A 36 1.47 10.93 -15.25
C ALA A 36 0.84 11.89 -16.29
N PRO A 37 0.19 11.38 -17.36
CA PRO A 37 -0.32 12.23 -18.43
C PRO A 37 -1.30 13.29 -17.92
N GLY A 38 -1.09 14.54 -18.34
CA GLY A 38 -1.91 15.68 -17.93
C GLY A 38 -1.54 16.28 -16.57
N TRP A 39 -0.77 15.58 -15.73
CA TRP A 39 -0.43 16.04 -14.39
C TRP A 39 0.95 16.70 -14.34
N THR A 40 1.00 17.90 -13.76
CA THR A 40 2.23 18.61 -13.42
C THR A 40 2.67 18.32 -11.99
N VAL A 41 3.85 18.79 -11.57
CA VAL A 41 4.27 18.75 -10.16
C VAL A 41 3.20 19.35 -9.23
N ALA A 42 2.50 20.41 -9.66
CA ALA A 42 1.38 20.99 -8.92
C ALA A 42 0.22 20.00 -8.72
N HIS A 43 -0.13 19.24 -9.77
CA HIS A 43 -1.17 18.22 -9.70
C HIS A 43 -0.82 17.09 -8.72
N GLN A 44 0.44 16.63 -8.72
CA GLN A 44 0.88 15.60 -7.78
C GLN A 44 0.67 16.02 -6.32
N ILE A 45 1.06 17.25 -5.97
CA ILE A 45 0.90 17.76 -4.59
C ILE A 45 -0.57 18.10 -4.29
N ALA A 46 -1.33 18.58 -5.26
CA ALA A 46 -2.76 18.81 -5.14
C ALA A 46 -3.53 17.52 -4.84
N HIS A 47 -3.24 16.44 -5.56
CA HIS A 47 -3.82 15.12 -5.32
C HIS A 47 -3.50 14.60 -3.92
N LEU A 48 -2.24 14.71 -3.48
CA LEU A 48 -1.84 14.31 -2.13
C LEU A 48 -2.59 15.14 -1.06
N ALA A 49 -2.69 16.45 -1.22
CA ALA A 49 -3.42 17.32 -0.31
C ALA A 49 -4.91 16.98 -0.25
N TRP A 50 -5.53 16.70 -1.40
CA TRP A 50 -6.94 16.31 -1.48
C TRP A 50 -7.18 14.95 -0.82
N THR A 51 -6.35 13.96 -1.12
CA THR A 51 -6.50 12.62 -0.54
C THR A 51 -6.19 12.58 0.97
N ASP A 52 -5.26 13.41 1.47
CA ASP A 52 -5.04 13.60 2.92
C ASP A 52 -6.28 14.19 3.59
N ARG A 53 -6.92 15.18 2.95
CA ARG A 53 -8.18 15.75 3.42
C ARG A 53 -9.31 14.72 3.43
N ALA A 54 -9.41 13.88 2.40
CA ALA A 54 -10.41 12.80 2.36
C ALA A 54 -10.20 11.78 3.49
N ALA A 55 -8.95 11.39 3.76
CA ALA A 55 -8.61 10.51 4.88
C ALA A 55 -8.91 11.15 6.24
N LEU A 56 -8.63 12.44 6.40
CA LEU A 56 -8.97 13.19 7.61
C LEU A 56 -10.50 13.25 7.81
N LEU A 57 -11.25 13.50 6.75
CA LEU A 57 -12.71 13.55 6.78
C LEU A 57 -13.29 12.18 7.17
N ALA A 58 -12.81 11.09 6.55
CA ALA A 58 -13.20 9.74 6.93
C ALA A 58 -12.96 9.44 8.43
N ALA A 59 -11.88 9.98 8.99
CA ALA A 59 -11.52 9.74 10.39
C ALA A 59 -12.27 10.63 11.40
N THR A 60 -12.77 11.79 10.98
CA THR A 60 -13.31 12.82 11.90
C THR A 60 -14.78 13.17 11.66
N ASP A 61 -15.30 12.95 10.45
CA ASP A 61 -16.66 13.25 10.03
C ASP A 61 -17.13 12.21 8.99
N PRO A 62 -17.56 11.02 9.43
CA PRO A 62 -18.01 9.95 8.55
C PRO A 62 -19.20 10.34 7.64
N ASP A 63 -20.10 11.19 8.12
CA ASP A 63 -21.25 11.66 7.33
C ASP A 63 -20.78 12.64 6.23
N GLY A 64 -19.86 13.54 6.56
CA GLY A 64 -19.18 14.38 5.58
C GLY A 64 -18.43 13.55 4.54
N PHE A 65 -17.75 12.49 4.94
CA PHE A 65 -17.08 11.57 4.02
C PHE A 65 -18.07 10.84 3.11
N ALA A 66 -19.20 10.39 3.63
CA ALA A 66 -20.25 9.77 2.82
C ALA A 66 -20.74 10.74 1.72
N ALA A 67 -20.90 12.03 2.02
CA ALA A 67 -21.25 13.03 1.01
C ALA A 67 -20.17 13.20 -0.08
N GLU A 68 -18.87 13.07 0.26
CA GLU A 68 -17.79 13.04 -0.74
C GLU A 68 -17.83 11.78 -1.61
N VAL A 69 -18.17 10.62 -1.04
CA VAL A 69 -18.37 9.37 -1.79
C VAL A 69 -19.52 9.52 -2.80
N GLU A 70 -20.63 10.13 -2.39
CA GLU A 70 -21.74 10.40 -3.30
C GLU A 70 -21.32 11.33 -4.46
N LYS A 71 -20.51 12.36 -4.20
CA LYS A 71 -19.96 13.20 -5.28
C LYS A 71 -19.08 12.38 -6.22
N ALA A 72 -18.19 11.55 -5.69
CA ALA A 72 -17.34 10.67 -6.49
C ALA A 72 -18.16 9.75 -7.40
N ALA A 73 -19.27 9.23 -6.90
CA ALA A 73 -20.17 8.36 -7.68
C ALA A 73 -20.86 9.07 -8.85
N THR A 74 -21.03 10.41 -8.81
CA THR A 74 -21.62 11.16 -9.92
C THR A 74 -20.66 11.40 -11.10
N ALA A 75 -19.35 11.32 -10.87
CA ALA A 75 -18.32 11.56 -11.87
C ALA A 75 -17.10 10.63 -11.67
N PRO A 76 -17.30 9.29 -11.69
CA PRO A 76 -16.26 8.34 -11.28
C PRO A 76 -14.99 8.41 -12.14
N ASP A 77 -15.13 8.82 -13.41
CA ASP A 77 -14.03 8.89 -14.37
C ASP A 77 -13.21 10.18 -14.28
N SER A 78 -13.74 11.25 -13.66
CA SER A 78 -13.05 12.55 -13.59
C SER A 78 -12.80 13.05 -12.17
N TYR A 79 -13.44 12.47 -11.15
CA TYR A 79 -13.44 13.01 -9.79
C TYR A 79 -12.04 13.25 -9.19
N VAL A 80 -11.10 12.33 -9.44
CA VAL A 80 -9.71 12.46 -8.97
C VAL A 80 -8.98 13.54 -9.75
N ASP A 81 -9.12 13.57 -11.08
CA ASP A 81 -8.49 14.57 -11.94
C ASP A 81 -9.01 15.98 -11.65
N ASP A 82 -10.33 16.13 -11.48
CA ASP A 82 -10.99 17.39 -11.14
C ASP A 82 -10.50 17.93 -9.79
N ALA A 83 -10.29 17.06 -8.81
CA ALA A 83 -9.75 17.43 -7.50
C ALA A 83 -8.27 17.86 -7.59
N ALA A 84 -7.46 17.17 -8.39
CA ALA A 84 -6.07 17.51 -8.64
C ALA A 84 -5.96 18.86 -9.37
N GLU A 85 -6.74 19.08 -10.43
CA GLU A 85 -6.79 20.34 -11.20
C GLU A 85 -7.20 21.51 -10.29
N ALA A 86 -8.26 21.35 -9.49
CA ALA A 86 -8.74 22.38 -8.57
C ALA A 86 -7.68 22.81 -7.54
N GLY A 87 -6.81 21.89 -7.13
CA GLY A 87 -5.67 22.23 -6.25
C GLY A 87 -4.46 22.77 -7.00
N ALA A 88 -4.21 22.31 -8.23
CA ALA A 88 -3.06 22.70 -9.05
C ALA A 88 -3.10 24.16 -9.51
N VAL A 89 -4.30 24.75 -9.63
CA VAL A 89 -4.47 26.18 -9.97
C VAL A 89 -4.14 27.15 -8.84
N LEU A 90 -3.93 26.65 -7.61
CA LEU A 90 -3.54 27.47 -6.47
C LEU A 90 -2.10 27.97 -6.62
N VAL A 91 -1.79 29.07 -5.96
CA VAL A 91 -0.39 29.50 -5.81
C VAL A 91 0.38 28.41 -5.08
N SER A 92 1.54 27.99 -5.60
CA SER A 92 2.31 26.86 -5.08
C SER A 92 2.60 26.95 -3.57
N ALA A 93 2.89 28.15 -3.06
CA ALA A 93 3.10 28.37 -1.63
C ALA A 93 1.84 28.09 -0.80
N GLU A 94 0.66 28.44 -1.31
CA GLU A 94 -0.62 28.14 -0.68
C GLU A 94 -0.93 26.64 -0.73
N LEU A 95 -0.70 25.99 -1.88
CA LEU A 95 -0.88 24.56 -2.04
C LEU A 95 0.00 23.77 -1.04
N VAL A 96 1.28 24.09 -0.96
CA VAL A 96 2.21 23.46 -0.01
C VAL A 96 1.79 23.71 1.43
N ALA A 97 1.36 24.93 1.78
CA ALA A 97 0.88 25.24 3.13
C ALA A 97 -0.36 24.40 3.49
N ARG A 98 -1.31 24.25 2.56
CA ARG A 98 -2.50 23.40 2.75
C ARG A 98 -2.13 21.93 2.92
N TRP A 99 -1.25 21.40 2.07
CA TRP A 99 -0.77 20.02 2.17
C TRP A 99 -0.07 19.75 3.52
N ARG A 100 0.85 20.64 3.93
CA ARG A 100 1.55 20.55 5.23
C ARG A 100 0.57 20.56 6.40
N ALA A 101 -0.40 21.47 6.40
CA ALA A 101 -1.39 21.53 7.48
C ALA A 101 -2.27 20.27 7.52
N GLY A 102 -2.73 19.79 6.35
CA GLY A 102 -3.57 18.61 6.24
C GLY A 102 -2.89 17.34 6.74
N ARG A 103 -1.64 17.10 6.33
CA ARG A 103 -0.89 15.91 6.75
C ARG A 103 -0.53 15.92 8.24
N GLU A 104 -0.24 17.09 8.82
CA GLU A 104 0.01 17.21 10.27
C GLU A 104 -1.25 16.89 11.08
N GLU A 105 -2.40 17.39 10.63
CA GLU A 105 -3.67 17.12 11.29
C GLU A 105 -4.09 15.64 11.15
N LEU A 106 -3.93 15.06 9.96
CA LEU A 106 -4.16 13.63 9.73
C LEU A 106 -3.26 12.78 10.63
N GLN A 107 -1.96 13.11 10.72
CA GLN A 107 -1.02 12.43 11.60
C GLN A 107 -1.49 12.46 13.06
N ARG A 108 -1.95 13.62 13.54
CA ARG A 108 -2.45 13.80 14.90
C ARG A 108 -3.67 12.92 15.15
N VAL A 109 -4.68 13.00 14.28
CA VAL A 109 -5.92 12.22 14.39
C VAL A 109 -5.63 10.71 14.39
N LEU A 110 -4.79 10.22 13.48
CA LEU A 110 -4.47 8.80 13.40
C LEU A 110 -3.69 8.29 14.62
N ARG A 111 -2.85 9.13 15.24
CA ARG A 111 -2.13 8.76 16.48
C ARG A 111 -3.03 8.72 17.71
N GLU A 112 -4.05 9.56 17.76
CA GLU A 112 -5.00 9.64 18.87
C GLU A 112 -6.14 8.62 18.75
N ALA A 113 -6.36 8.06 17.55
CA ALA A 113 -7.40 7.10 17.30
C ALA A 113 -7.24 5.81 18.14
N PRO A 114 -8.36 5.19 18.56
CA PRO A 114 -8.34 3.87 19.19
C PRO A 114 -7.64 2.84 18.30
N ALA A 115 -6.92 1.90 18.93
CA ALA A 115 -6.13 0.90 18.20
C ALA A 115 -6.99 0.02 17.27
N ASP A 116 -8.26 -0.19 17.60
CA ASP A 116 -9.24 -0.98 16.85
C ASP A 116 -10.14 -0.15 15.93
N ALA A 117 -9.91 1.17 15.83
CA ALA A 117 -10.71 2.06 14.98
C ALA A 117 -10.76 1.56 13.53
N ARG A 118 -11.93 1.77 12.90
CA ARG A 118 -12.15 1.54 11.47
C ARG A 118 -12.80 2.77 10.86
N PHE A 119 -12.22 3.25 9.77
CA PHE A 119 -12.66 4.45 9.08
C PHE A 119 -13.33 4.05 7.76
N PRO A 120 -14.45 4.68 7.37
CA PRO A 120 -15.02 4.48 6.05
C PRO A 120 -14.00 4.84 4.98
N TRP A 121 -14.05 4.16 3.84
CA TRP A 121 -13.19 4.45 2.71
C TRP A 121 -13.92 4.16 1.40
N TYR A 122 -13.33 4.49 0.26
CA TYR A 122 -13.88 4.20 -1.08
C TYR A 122 -13.98 2.68 -1.39
N GLY A 123 -13.50 1.84 -0.47
CA GLY A 123 -13.63 0.39 -0.48
C GLY A 123 -13.92 -0.13 0.92
N PRO A 124 -13.33 -1.26 1.34
CA PRO A 124 -13.48 -1.75 2.71
C PRO A 124 -13.03 -0.69 3.74
N PRO A 125 -13.70 -0.61 4.90
CA PRO A 125 -13.23 0.25 5.99
C PRO A 125 -11.77 -0.06 6.36
N LEU A 126 -10.98 0.98 6.57
CA LEU A 126 -9.55 0.86 6.84
C LEU A 126 -9.25 0.99 8.34
N SER A 127 -8.31 0.19 8.82
CA SER A 127 -7.67 0.41 10.13
C SER A 127 -6.75 1.64 10.10
N VAL A 128 -6.33 2.13 11.27
CA VAL A 128 -5.32 3.20 11.38
C VAL A 128 -4.07 2.86 10.57
N ALA A 129 -3.57 1.61 10.72
CA ALA A 129 -2.42 1.13 9.96
C ALA A 129 -2.72 1.10 8.46
N GLY A 130 -3.91 0.64 8.05
CA GLY A 130 -4.33 0.62 6.64
C GLY A 130 -4.33 2.01 6.00
N VAL A 131 -4.90 3.02 6.68
CA VAL A 131 -4.85 4.41 6.22
C VAL A 131 -3.40 4.88 6.10
N ALA A 132 -2.58 4.71 7.14
CA ALA A 132 -1.19 5.16 7.16
C ALA A 132 -0.35 4.51 6.04
N THR A 133 -0.47 3.19 5.83
CA THR A 133 0.21 2.48 4.74
C THR A 133 -0.24 3.00 3.38
N GLY A 134 -1.55 3.21 3.19
CA GLY A 134 -2.11 3.75 1.93
C GLY A 134 -1.56 5.14 1.62
N ARG A 135 -1.58 6.04 2.60
CA ARG A 135 -1.02 7.39 2.45
C ARG A 135 0.49 7.37 2.21
N LEU A 136 1.22 6.45 2.83
CA LEU A 136 2.67 6.31 2.61
C LEU A 136 2.96 5.88 1.17
N MET A 137 2.24 4.88 0.67
CA MET A 137 2.36 4.42 -0.72
C MET A 137 2.03 5.54 -1.70
N GLU A 138 0.92 6.25 -1.51
CA GLU A 138 0.55 7.39 -2.36
C GLU A 138 1.64 8.48 -2.34
N THR A 139 2.12 8.86 -1.15
CA THR A 139 3.18 9.87 -1.00
C THR A 139 4.46 9.45 -1.72
N TRP A 140 4.87 8.19 -1.57
CA TRP A 140 6.06 7.66 -2.22
C TRP A 140 5.91 7.63 -3.75
N ALA A 141 4.76 7.15 -4.26
CA ALA A 141 4.50 6.99 -5.68
C ALA A 141 4.38 8.34 -6.40
N HIS A 142 3.63 9.29 -5.82
CA HIS A 142 3.53 10.65 -6.36
C HIS A 142 4.84 11.43 -6.19
N GLY A 143 5.60 11.17 -5.12
CA GLY A 143 6.95 11.70 -4.95
C GLY A 143 7.94 11.20 -6.00
N GLN A 144 7.78 9.96 -6.49
CA GLN A 144 8.56 9.45 -7.62
C GLN A 144 8.25 10.21 -8.91
N ASP A 145 6.97 10.44 -9.22
CA ASP A 145 6.57 11.20 -10.41
C ASP A 145 7.10 12.65 -10.38
N VAL A 146 7.13 13.28 -9.18
CA VAL A 146 7.77 14.60 -8.99
C VAL A 146 9.27 14.52 -9.23
N ALA A 147 9.95 13.51 -8.70
CA ALA A 147 11.38 13.34 -8.87
C ALA A 147 11.75 13.10 -10.35
N ASP A 148 10.97 12.30 -11.07
CA ASP A 148 11.13 12.06 -12.50
C ASP A 148 10.97 13.36 -13.31
N ALA A 149 9.94 14.17 -13.00
CA ALA A 149 9.72 15.46 -13.65
C ALA A 149 10.88 16.46 -13.43
N LEU A 150 11.55 16.37 -12.28
CA LEU A 150 12.67 17.24 -11.90
C LEU A 150 14.04 16.65 -12.28
N GLY A 151 14.09 15.42 -12.82
CA GLY A 151 15.34 14.72 -13.11
C GLY A 151 16.17 14.38 -11.87
N VAL A 152 15.52 14.16 -10.72
CA VAL A 152 16.16 13.88 -9.43
C VAL A 152 16.11 12.38 -9.13
N ALA A 153 17.25 11.77 -8.84
CA ALA A 153 17.28 10.41 -8.32
C ALA A 153 16.98 10.42 -6.81
N ARG A 154 15.94 9.69 -6.40
CA ARG A 154 15.60 9.51 -4.98
C ARG A 154 16.45 8.41 -4.37
N THR A 155 16.85 8.57 -3.12
CA THR A 155 17.54 7.50 -2.37
C THR A 155 16.50 6.52 -1.84
N PRO A 156 16.55 5.22 -2.21
CA PRO A 156 15.63 4.22 -1.66
C PRO A 156 15.82 4.09 -0.15
N THR A 157 14.72 3.93 0.58
CA THR A 157 14.76 3.78 2.05
C THR A 157 14.01 2.54 2.50
N GLU A 158 14.28 2.12 3.73
CA GLU A 158 13.62 0.96 4.35
C GLU A 158 12.09 1.09 4.41
N ARG A 159 11.53 2.30 4.22
CA ARG A 159 10.08 2.56 4.17
C ARG A 159 9.40 1.86 2.99
N LEU A 160 10.16 1.48 1.96
CA LEU A 160 9.65 0.69 0.82
C LEU A 160 8.99 -0.62 1.25
N ARG A 161 9.33 -1.18 2.42
CA ARG A 161 8.68 -2.38 2.96
C ARG A 161 7.17 -2.26 3.07
N HIS A 162 6.65 -1.05 3.29
CA HIS A 162 5.21 -0.78 3.36
C HIS A 162 4.55 -0.90 1.99
N VAL A 163 5.19 -0.34 0.96
CA VAL A 163 4.74 -0.43 -0.43
C VAL A 163 4.85 -1.88 -0.94
N VAL A 164 5.94 -2.57 -0.63
CA VAL A 164 6.09 -4.02 -0.91
C VAL A 164 4.95 -4.81 -0.29
N ARG A 165 4.71 -4.64 1.01
CA ARG A 165 3.63 -5.36 1.72
C ARG A 165 2.27 -5.11 1.07
N MET A 166 1.98 -3.87 0.69
CA MET A 166 0.74 -3.52 0.00
C MET A 166 0.65 -4.16 -1.38
N GLY A 167 1.71 -4.09 -2.19
CA GLY A 167 1.76 -4.69 -3.53
C GLY A 167 1.59 -6.21 -3.51
N VAL A 168 2.26 -6.90 -2.58
CA VAL A 168 2.08 -8.35 -2.38
C VAL A 168 0.66 -8.67 -1.90
N GLY A 169 0.13 -7.92 -0.94
CA GLY A 169 -1.23 -8.11 -0.43
C GLY A 169 -2.32 -7.83 -1.48
N ALA A 170 -2.03 -7.00 -2.48
CA ALA A 170 -2.92 -6.66 -3.57
C ALA A 170 -2.88 -7.65 -4.76
N ARG A 171 -2.22 -8.81 -4.61
CA ARG A 171 -2.14 -9.83 -5.66
C ARG A 171 -3.52 -10.17 -6.23
N ASP A 172 -4.41 -10.71 -5.40
CA ASP A 172 -5.72 -11.20 -5.87
C ASP A 172 -6.60 -10.05 -6.38
N PHE A 173 -6.45 -8.87 -5.76
CA PHE A 173 -7.10 -7.64 -6.21
C PHE A 173 -6.66 -7.25 -7.63
N SER A 174 -5.38 -7.40 -7.97
CA SER A 174 -4.83 -7.11 -9.31
C SER A 174 -5.46 -7.99 -10.40
N TYR A 175 -5.78 -9.25 -10.08
CA TYR A 175 -6.53 -10.16 -10.96
C TYR A 175 -7.99 -9.75 -11.08
N ALA A 176 -8.64 -9.46 -9.95
CA ALA A 176 -10.05 -9.08 -9.90
C ALA A 176 -10.35 -7.83 -10.74
N LEU A 177 -9.48 -6.80 -10.67
CA LEU A 177 -9.59 -5.59 -11.49
C LEU A 177 -9.56 -5.84 -13.00
N ARG A 178 -9.02 -6.98 -13.43
CA ARG A 178 -8.92 -7.38 -14.85
C ARG A 178 -9.90 -8.49 -15.22
N GLY A 179 -10.84 -8.83 -14.32
CA GLY A 179 -11.78 -9.93 -14.52
C GLY A 179 -11.11 -11.30 -14.61
N LEU A 180 -9.91 -11.43 -14.07
CA LEU A 180 -9.14 -12.67 -14.07
C LEU A 180 -9.34 -13.41 -12.74
N ARG A 181 -9.23 -14.74 -12.78
CA ARG A 181 -9.23 -15.57 -11.57
C ARG A 181 -7.81 -15.65 -11.01
N PRO A 182 -7.58 -15.30 -9.72
CA PRO A 182 -6.26 -15.46 -9.14
C PRO A 182 -5.90 -16.96 -8.98
N PRO A 183 -4.61 -17.31 -9.13
CA PRO A 183 -4.09 -18.64 -8.80
C PRO A 183 -4.40 -19.00 -7.34
N ALA A 184 -4.83 -20.25 -7.12
CA ALA A 184 -5.12 -20.74 -5.77
C ALA A 184 -3.84 -20.89 -4.93
N GLU A 185 -2.74 -21.31 -5.56
CA GLU A 185 -1.44 -21.43 -4.90
C GLU A 185 -0.80 -20.05 -4.70
N GLN A 186 -0.08 -19.91 -3.58
CA GLN A 186 0.77 -18.74 -3.34
C GLN A 186 2.13 -18.95 -3.99
N PHE A 187 2.76 -17.86 -4.40
CA PHE A 187 4.18 -17.85 -4.78
C PHE A 187 5.00 -17.15 -3.69
N ARG A 188 6.29 -17.48 -3.64
CA ARG A 188 7.25 -16.86 -2.74
C ARG A 188 7.74 -15.54 -3.34
N VAL A 189 7.70 -14.45 -2.59
CA VAL A 189 8.25 -13.15 -3.02
C VAL A 189 9.46 -12.84 -2.15
N GLU A 190 10.63 -12.64 -2.75
CA GLU A 190 11.91 -12.37 -2.07
C GLU A 190 12.56 -11.13 -2.68
N LEU A 191 12.42 -10.00 -2.00
CA LEU A 191 12.87 -8.69 -2.51
C LEU A 191 14.00 -8.14 -1.66
N THR A 192 15.08 -7.70 -2.30
CA THR A 192 16.23 -7.10 -1.61
C THR A 192 15.92 -5.65 -1.27
N GLY A 193 15.86 -5.35 0.03
CA GLY A 193 15.68 -4.02 0.57
C GLY A 193 16.91 -3.12 0.40
N PRO A 194 16.80 -1.80 0.64
CA PRO A 194 17.90 -0.86 0.44
C PRO A 194 19.16 -1.14 1.28
N SER A 195 19.01 -1.75 2.45
CA SER A 195 20.13 -2.23 3.29
C SER A 195 20.78 -3.54 2.82
N GLY A 196 20.24 -4.18 1.78
CA GLY A 196 20.66 -5.51 1.32
C GLY A 196 19.99 -6.68 2.03
N GLU A 197 19.13 -6.42 3.03
CA GLU A 197 18.30 -7.44 3.66
C GLU A 197 17.25 -7.98 2.66
N VAL A 198 17.03 -9.30 2.64
CA VAL A 198 15.96 -9.91 1.85
C VAL A 198 14.66 -9.90 2.64
N TRP A 199 13.61 -9.30 2.06
CA TRP A 199 12.25 -9.34 2.58
C TRP A 199 11.46 -10.43 1.88
N ALA A 200 10.96 -11.37 2.67
CA ALA A 200 10.29 -12.56 2.18
C ALA A 200 8.79 -12.55 2.52
N HIS A 201 7.95 -12.91 1.53
CA HIS A 201 6.51 -13.07 1.68
C HIS A 201 6.05 -14.37 1.04
N GLY A 202 5.04 -15.02 1.64
CA GLY A 202 4.51 -16.30 1.16
C GLY A 202 5.35 -17.52 1.57
N PRO A 203 4.88 -18.74 1.22
CA PRO A 203 5.48 -20.00 1.68
C PRO A 203 6.91 -20.22 1.17
N GLU A 204 7.80 -20.73 2.02
CA GLU A 204 9.19 -21.04 1.64
C GLU A 204 9.30 -22.13 0.58
N ASP A 205 8.33 -23.06 0.57
CA ASP A 205 8.22 -24.20 -0.31
C ASP A 205 7.32 -23.95 -1.54
N ALA A 206 6.93 -22.70 -1.78
CA ALA A 206 6.13 -22.35 -2.95
C ALA A 206 6.84 -22.77 -4.26
N ALA A 207 6.07 -23.36 -5.17
CA ALA A 207 6.58 -23.86 -6.45
C ALA A 207 7.02 -22.74 -7.41
N GLN A 208 6.54 -21.50 -7.17
CA GLN A 208 6.80 -20.34 -8.00
C GLN A 208 7.34 -19.19 -7.15
N ARG A 209 8.16 -18.34 -7.76
CA ARG A 209 8.90 -17.29 -7.04
C ARG A 209 8.87 -15.96 -7.78
N VAL A 210 8.99 -14.88 -7.03
CA VAL A 210 9.33 -13.54 -7.51
C VAL A 210 10.56 -13.07 -6.75
N THR A 211 11.60 -12.67 -7.46
CA THR A 211 12.85 -12.17 -6.88
C THR A 211 13.22 -10.81 -7.48
N GLY A 212 14.00 -9.99 -6.79
CA GLY A 212 14.44 -8.71 -7.34
C GLY A 212 14.75 -7.64 -6.30
N SER A 213 14.84 -6.40 -6.76
CA SER A 213 15.00 -5.23 -5.88
C SER A 213 13.65 -4.77 -5.33
N ALA A 214 13.61 -4.36 -4.06
CA ALA A 214 12.40 -3.79 -3.47
C ALA A 214 11.98 -2.48 -4.16
N LEU A 215 12.95 -1.66 -4.59
CA LEU A 215 12.68 -0.43 -5.33
C LEU A 215 11.92 -0.73 -6.62
N ASP A 216 12.43 -1.65 -7.42
CA ASP A 216 11.87 -1.92 -8.73
C ASP A 216 10.52 -2.63 -8.64
N PHE A 217 10.32 -3.47 -7.61
CA PHE A 217 9.00 -3.98 -7.31
C PHE A 217 8.02 -2.86 -6.95
N CYS A 218 8.43 -1.89 -6.14
CA CYS A 218 7.57 -0.74 -5.80
C CYS A 218 7.26 0.10 -7.04
N LEU A 219 8.24 0.35 -7.91
CA LEU A 219 8.04 1.05 -9.18
C LEU A 219 7.05 0.29 -10.07
N LEU A 220 7.21 -1.03 -10.21
CA LEU A 220 6.32 -1.86 -11.02
C LEU A 220 4.89 -1.89 -10.45
N ALA A 221 4.74 -2.23 -9.16
CA ALA A 221 3.44 -2.38 -8.50
C ALA A 221 2.67 -1.06 -8.39
N THR A 222 3.35 0.08 -8.46
CA THR A 222 2.71 1.40 -8.53
C THR A 222 2.61 1.93 -9.96
N GLN A 223 2.98 1.15 -10.99
CA GLN A 223 2.97 1.56 -12.41
C GLN A 223 3.87 2.76 -12.73
N ARG A 224 4.95 2.92 -11.95
CA ARG A 224 6.04 3.90 -12.15
C ARG A 224 7.22 3.33 -12.93
N ALA A 225 7.16 2.10 -13.41
CA ALA A 225 8.11 1.55 -14.37
C ALA A 225 7.44 0.51 -15.26
N HIS A 226 8.00 0.32 -16.45
CA HIS A 226 7.61 -0.78 -17.31
C HIS A 226 8.29 -2.08 -16.87
N ARG A 227 7.63 -3.23 -17.08
CA ARG A 227 8.11 -4.58 -16.69
C ARG A 227 9.51 -4.94 -17.22
N ALA A 228 9.92 -4.34 -18.34
CA ALA A 228 11.22 -4.57 -18.97
C ALA A 228 12.36 -3.73 -18.36
N ASP A 229 12.04 -2.70 -17.57
CA ASP A 229 13.01 -1.72 -17.05
C ASP A 229 13.28 -1.92 -15.55
N VAL A 230 12.85 -3.05 -14.99
CA VAL A 230 12.87 -3.36 -13.56
C VAL A 230 13.63 -4.65 -13.29
N ASP A 231 14.46 -4.66 -12.25
CA ASP A 231 15.11 -5.87 -11.74
C ASP A 231 14.14 -6.65 -10.83
N VAL A 232 13.06 -7.16 -11.44
CA VAL A 232 12.09 -8.05 -10.80
C VAL A 232 11.79 -9.20 -11.75
N HIS A 233 11.98 -10.42 -11.27
CA HIS A 233 11.93 -11.64 -12.07
C HIS A 233 10.92 -12.60 -11.49
N ALA A 234 10.22 -13.33 -12.34
CA ALA A 234 9.37 -14.42 -11.93
C ALA A 234 9.94 -15.77 -12.37
N GLU A 235 9.81 -16.75 -11.49
CA GLU A 235 9.99 -18.16 -11.77
C GLU A 235 8.63 -18.84 -11.68
N GLY A 236 8.10 -19.23 -12.84
CA GLY A 236 6.80 -19.88 -12.99
C GLY A 236 5.74 -19.00 -13.66
N PRO A 237 4.76 -19.63 -14.33
CA PRO A 237 3.80 -18.93 -15.19
C PRO A 237 2.84 -17.99 -14.43
N ASP A 238 2.40 -18.37 -13.23
CA ASP A 238 1.48 -17.56 -12.43
C ASP A 238 2.17 -16.34 -11.82
N ALA A 239 3.42 -16.52 -11.37
CA ALA A 239 4.25 -15.42 -10.89
C ALA A 239 4.53 -14.41 -12.03
N GLU A 240 4.85 -14.88 -13.23
CA GLU A 240 5.08 -14.02 -14.40
C GLU A 240 3.79 -13.28 -14.80
N GLN A 241 2.66 -13.99 -14.82
CA GLN A 241 1.36 -13.36 -15.08
C GLN A 241 1.05 -12.28 -14.04
N TRP A 242 1.27 -12.54 -12.76
CA TRP A 242 1.03 -11.57 -11.70
C TRP A 242 1.90 -10.31 -11.86
N LEU A 243 3.19 -10.46 -12.13
CA LEU A 243 4.08 -9.31 -12.36
C LEU A 243 3.61 -8.44 -13.53
N GLY A 244 3.02 -9.05 -14.57
CA GLY A 244 2.44 -8.31 -15.70
C GLY A 244 1.19 -7.48 -15.34
N ILE A 245 0.57 -7.71 -14.18
CA ILE A 245 -0.66 -7.03 -13.75
C ILE A 245 -0.57 -6.38 -12.37
N ALA A 246 0.58 -6.45 -11.71
CA ALA A 246 0.77 -6.02 -10.33
C ALA A 246 0.31 -4.57 -10.11
N GLN A 247 -0.50 -4.36 -9.08
CA GLN A 247 -1.06 -3.05 -8.76
C GLN A 247 -1.27 -2.89 -7.25
N ALA A 248 -0.76 -1.81 -6.67
CA ALA A 248 -0.82 -1.51 -5.25
C ALA A 248 -1.85 -0.42 -4.86
N PHE A 249 -2.65 0.09 -5.79
CA PHE A 249 -3.62 1.17 -5.57
C PHE A 249 -5.04 0.80 -6.04
N ALA A 250 -6.08 1.45 -5.50
CA ALA A 250 -7.49 1.04 -5.64
C ALA A 250 -8.20 1.54 -6.94
N GLY A 251 -7.49 2.24 -7.82
CA GLY A 251 -8.02 2.77 -9.10
C GLY A 251 -8.01 1.76 -10.25
N PRO A 252 -8.60 2.10 -11.41
CA PRO A 252 -8.45 1.29 -12.61
C PRO A 252 -6.97 1.16 -13.02
N PRO A 253 -6.58 0.08 -13.71
CA PRO A 253 -5.25 -0.01 -14.29
C PRO A 253 -4.98 1.19 -15.21
N GLY A 254 -3.85 1.87 -14.99
CA GLY A 254 -3.39 2.90 -15.91
C GLY A 254 -2.90 2.31 -17.22
N ALA A 255 -2.58 3.18 -18.19
CA ALA A 255 -1.93 2.77 -19.44
C ALA A 255 -0.50 2.20 -19.24
N GLY A 256 0.05 2.33 -18.02
CA GLY A 256 1.42 2.00 -17.70
C GLY A 256 2.43 2.99 -18.30
N ARG A 257 3.71 2.79 -18.00
CA ARG A 257 4.80 3.50 -18.65
C ARG A 257 5.27 2.71 -19.89
N PRO A 258 5.63 3.38 -21.00
CA PRO A 258 6.31 2.70 -22.10
C PRO A 258 7.69 2.20 -21.63
N PRO A 259 8.25 1.16 -22.26
CA PRO A 259 9.62 0.74 -21.99
C PRO A 259 10.58 1.89 -22.25
N ALA A 260 11.63 1.99 -21.44
CA ALA A 260 12.71 2.93 -21.67
C ALA A 260 13.28 2.71 -23.07
N PRO A 261 13.59 3.79 -23.82
CA PRO A 261 14.28 3.64 -25.09
C PRO A 261 15.59 2.90 -24.81
N GLY A 262 15.77 1.73 -25.42
CA GLY A 262 17.01 0.98 -25.35
C GLY A 262 18.20 1.85 -25.81
N PRO A 263 19.45 1.43 -25.57
CA PRO A 263 20.60 2.14 -26.11
C PRO A 263 20.40 2.33 -27.61
N ALA A 264 20.30 3.60 -28.04
CA ALA A 264 19.92 3.93 -29.40
C ALA A 264 20.87 3.24 -30.38
N ALA A 265 20.35 2.28 -31.14
CA ALA A 265 20.95 1.96 -32.43
C ALA A 265 20.65 3.14 -33.34
N ASP A 266 21.70 3.71 -33.95
CA ASP A 266 21.60 4.92 -34.76
C ASP A 266 20.45 4.87 -35.78
N GLY A 267 19.49 5.79 -35.63
CA GLY A 267 18.65 6.30 -36.71
C GLY A 267 17.36 5.53 -37.03
N GLU A 268 16.28 5.82 -36.29
CA GLU A 268 14.94 5.99 -36.88
C GLU A 268 14.08 6.88 -35.95
N PRO A 269 13.18 7.73 -36.49
CA PRO A 269 12.36 8.60 -35.67
C PRO A 269 11.29 7.79 -34.92
N ALA A 270 11.04 8.17 -33.66
CA ALA A 270 10.05 7.54 -32.81
C ALA A 270 8.64 7.58 -33.43
N PRO A 271 7.84 6.51 -33.33
CA PRO A 271 6.44 6.54 -33.73
C PRO A 271 5.65 7.48 -32.82
N GLY A 272 4.71 8.22 -33.43
CA GLY A 272 3.82 9.14 -32.71
C GLY A 272 2.89 8.42 -31.71
N PRO A 273 2.29 9.17 -30.77
CA PRO A 273 1.49 8.61 -29.69
C PRO A 273 0.27 7.84 -30.23
N ALA A 274 0.04 6.64 -29.69
CA ALA A 274 -1.15 5.86 -29.95
C ALA A 274 -2.39 6.55 -29.32
N PRO A 275 -3.58 6.44 -29.93
CA PRO A 275 -4.81 6.98 -29.37
C PRO A 275 -5.19 6.27 -28.05
N ALA A 276 -5.71 7.04 -27.10
CA ALA A 276 -6.15 6.54 -25.80
C ALA A 276 -7.27 5.49 -25.96
N PRO A 277 -7.24 4.39 -25.19
CA PRO A 277 -8.34 3.43 -25.17
C PRO A 277 -9.62 4.09 -24.63
N GLY A 278 -10.76 3.72 -25.21
CA GLY A 278 -12.08 4.19 -24.78
C GLY A 278 -12.47 3.69 -23.38
N PRO A 279 -13.47 4.33 -22.74
CA PRO A 279 -13.82 4.07 -21.35
C PRO A 279 -14.34 2.64 -21.16
N VAL A 280 -13.82 1.96 -20.13
CA VAL A 280 -14.34 0.69 -19.61
C VAL A 280 -15.15 1.03 -18.35
N PRO A 281 -16.41 0.57 -18.22
CA PRO A 281 -17.22 0.91 -17.07
C PRO A 281 -16.59 0.41 -15.76
N VAL A 282 -16.47 1.31 -14.79
CA VAL A 282 -15.99 1.04 -13.43
C VAL A 282 -17.04 0.18 -12.70
N PRO A 283 -16.73 -1.04 -12.25
CA PRO A 283 -17.62 -1.75 -11.35
C PRO A 283 -17.61 -1.09 -9.97
N VAL A 284 -18.79 -0.76 -9.45
CA VAL A 284 -18.98 -0.39 -8.05
C VAL A 284 -18.48 -1.57 -7.17
N PRO A 285 -17.58 -1.36 -6.19
CA PRO A 285 -16.96 -2.48 -5.47
C PRO A 285 -17.99 -3.24 -4.61
N GLY A 286 -18.37 -4.43 -5.09
CA GLY A 286 -18.91 -5.50 -4.27
C GLY A 286 -17.79 -6.44 -3.86
N MET A 287 -17.44 -6.40 -2.58
CA MET A 287 -16.66 -7.43 -1.86
C MET A 287 -15.21 -7.66 -2.30
N VAL A 288 -14.26 -7.06 -1.55
CA VAL A 288 -12.88 -7.55 -1.44
C VAL A 288 -12.44 -7.48 0.01
N ALA A 289 -11.78 -8.55 0.48
CA ALA A 289 -11.35 -8.73 1.85
C ALA A 289 -10.38 -7.64 2.30
N GLY A 290 -10.58 -7.13 3.53
CA GLY A 290 -9.66 -6.18 4.14
C GLY A 290 -8.26 -6.77 4.25
N ALA A 291 -7.25 -5.96 3.94
CA ALA A 291 -5.84 -6.26 4.16
C ALA A 291 -5.44 -6.46 5.64
N ASP A 292 -6.41 -6.50 6.56
CA ASP A 292 -6.20 -6.70 8.00
C ASP A 292 -5.91 -8.18 8.36
N ASP A 293 -6.33 -9.16 7.56
CA ASP A 293 -6.12 -10.60 7.88
C ASP A 293 -4.77 -11.17 7.45
N ALA A 294 -3.95 -10.42 6.71
CA ALA A 294 -2.58 -10.83 6.40
C ALA A 294 -1.61 -10.66 7.61
N ALA A 295 -2.13 -10.32 8.80
CA ALA A 295 -1.34 -9.98 9.98
C ALA A 295 -1.18 -11.11 11.03
N ASP A 296 -1.72 -12.32 10.82
CA ASP A 296 -1.62 -13.42 11.81
C ASP A 296 -1.12 -14.78 11.28
N ALA A 297 -0.44 -14.81 10.13
CA ALA A 297 0.14 -16.05 9.58
C ALA A 297 1.63 -16.24 9.91
N GLY A 298 2.12 -15.66 11.02
CA GLY A 298 3.56 -15.52 11.30
C GLY A 298 4.11 -16.21 12.54
N ARG A 299 3.39 -17.15 13.18
CA ARG A 299 3.93 -17.86 14.36
C ARG A 299 3.78 -19.38 14.26
N VAL A 300 4.84 -20.05 13.84
CA VAL A 300 5.02 -21.49 14.06
C VAL A 300 5.58 -21.71 15.47
N PRO A 301 5.04 -22.64 16.30
CA PRO A 301 5.63 -22.97 17.58
C PRO A 301 6.94 -23.76 17.38
N GLU A 302 8.01 -23.36 18.08
CA GLU A 302 9.23 -24.15 18.17
C GLU A 302 8.91 -25.55 18.74
N THR A 303 9.14 -26.58 17.93
CA THR A 303 9.17 -27.97 18.39
C THR A 303 10.61 -28.36 18.66
N GLY A 304 10.99 -28.31 19.94
CA GLY A 304 12.29 -28.76 20.46
C GLY A 304 12.18 -30.10 21.19
N ARG A 305 12.46 -31.18 20.46
CA ARG A 305 13.03 -32.50 20.82
C ARG A 305 12.74 -33.16 22.18
N ALA A 306 12.35 -34.43 22.06
CA ALA A 306 12.31 -35.47 23.08
C ALA A 306 13.69 -35.79 23.70
N SER A 307 13.66 -36.27 24.95
CA SER A 307 14.62 -37.26 25.47
C SER A 307 13.94 -38.17 26.49
N GLU A 308 14.28 -39.44 26.37
CA GLU A 308 13.77 -40.62 27.06
C GLU A 308 14.06 -40.66 28.57
N ALA A 309 13.19 -41.29 29.35
CA ALA A 309 13.55 -42.27 30.39
C ALA A 309 12.28 -43.00 30.89
N GLY A 310 12.41 -44.33 31.04
CA GLY A 310 11.34 -45.30 31.25
C GLY A 310 10.68 -45.37 32.65
N PRO A 311 9.88 -46.43 32.90
CA PRO A 311 8.79 -46.44 33.89
C PRO A 311 9.10 -47.19 35.20
N VAL A 312 8.06 -47.41 36.04
CA VAL A 312 7.86 -48.41 37.14
C VAL A 312 7.79 -47.78 38.56
N PRO A 313 6.98 -48.27 39.55
CA PRO A 313 5.58 -48.75 39.50
C PRO A 313 4.71 -48.34 40.73
N ASP A 314 3.47 -48.85 40.67
CA ASP A 314 2.48 -49.24 41.70
C ASP A 314 2.91 -49.37 43.19
N GLY A 315 1.99 -49.03 44.10
CA GLY A 315 2.14 -49.19 45.55
C GLY A 315 0.94 -48.68 46.34
N GLY A 316 0.02 -49.58 46.66
CA GLY A 316 -1.32 -49.29 47.18
C GLY A 316 -1.46 -48.79 48.63
N GLY A 317 -2.71 -48.54 49.01
CA GLY A 317 -3.12 -48.24 50.38
C GLY A 317 -4.54 -47.67 50.45
N ALA A 318 -5.51 -48.54 50.72
CA ALA A 318 -6.95 -48.26 50.79
C ALA A 318 -7.36 -47.62 52.17
N PRO A 319 -8.66 -47.50 52.54
CA PRO A 319 -9.31 -46.21 52.74
C PRO A 319 -9.86 -46.01 54.17
N ARG A 320 -10.31 -44.80 54.53
CA ARG A 320 -11.31 -44.64 55.61
C ARG A 320 -12.37 -43.59 55.31
N ARG A 321 -13.62 -44.07 55.34
CA ARG A 321 -14.87 -43.30 55.41
C ARG A 321 -15.02 -42.65 56.79
N GLY A 322 -15.61 -41.47 56.85
CA GLY A 322 -16.15 -40.84 58.06
C GLY A 322 -17.20 -39.81 57.69
N ARG A 323 -18.39 -39.93 58.26
CA ARG A 323 -19.66 -39.31 57.84
C ARG A 323 -20.05 -38.21 58.85
N ALA A 324 -20.77 -37.19 58.37
CA ALA A 324 -21.75 -36.36 59.09
C ALA A 324 -21.16 -35.36 60.13
N THR A 325 -21.71 -34.18 60.48
CA THR A 325 -23.07 -33.62 60.56
C THR A 325 -23.02 -32.09 60.76
N GLY A 326 -24.11 -31.36 60.46
CA GLY A 326 -24.60 -30.17 61.21
C GLY A 326 -24.51 -28.82 60.49
N ARG A 327 -25.60 -28.25 59.94
CA ARG A 327 -26.59 -27.32 60.58
C ARG A 327 -25.95 -26.10 61.30
N GLY A 328 -26.32 -24.89 60.86
CA GLY A 328 -25.92 -23.55 61.34
C GLY A 328 -26.42 -23.17 62.74
N PRO A 329 -26.75 -21.89 63.10
CA PRO A 329 -26.97 -20.70 62.25
C PRO A 329 -26.41 -19.34 62.81
N ALA A 330 -26.79 -18.25 62.13
CA ALA A 330 -26.88 -16.84 62.56
C ALA A 330 -25.55 -16.06 62.74
N ARG A 331 -25.38 -14.84 62.25
CA ARG A 331 -26.31 -13.72 61.93
C ARG A 331 -25.95 -13.05 60.61
#